data_AF-A0AAW4KUT8-F1
#
_entry.id   AF-A0AAW4KUT8-F1
#
_cell.length_a   1.000
_cell.length_b   1.000
_cell.length_c   1.000
_cell.angle_alpha   90.00
_cell.angle_beta   90.00
_cell.angle_gamma   90.00
#
_symmetry.space_group_name_H-M   'P 1'
#
loop_
_entity.id
_entity.type
_entity.pdbx_description
1 polymer ?
#
loop_
_entity_poly.entity_id
_entity_poly.type
_entity_poly.pdbx_seq_one_letter_code
_entity_poly.pdbx_strand_id
1 'polypeptide(L)'
;PLQSLATVAHAARSERDFDRRVPPAEIAELDSLGSDFNALLGEMGAWQTHLQSENETLAHQASHDRLTGLPNRAFFEGRLIRALRSAAKVNERVAV
;
A
#
# COMPACT_ATOMS: atom_id res chain seq x y z
N PRO A 1 17.63 -9.84 -24.77
CA PRO A 1 17.07 -10.62 -23.62
C PRO A 1 17.55 -10.14 -22.24
N LEU A 2 18.85 -10.18 -21.93
CA LEU A 2 19.37 -9.80 -20.59
C LEU A 2 19.16 -8.32 -20.23
N GLN A 3 19.29 -7.43 -21.20
CA GLN A 3 18.98 -6.00 -21.00
C GLN A 3 17.50 -5.79 -20.65
N SER A 4 16.59 -6.50 -21.32
CA SER A 4 15.16 -6.45 -21.02
C SER A 4 14.86 -6.90 -19.59
N LEU A 5 15.46 -8.01 -19.16
CA LEU A 5 15.38 -8.48 -17.77
C LEU A 5 15.86 -7.42 -16.78
N ALA A 6 17.03 -6.80 -17.04
CA ALA A 6 17.57 -5.74 -16.20
C ALA A 6 16.67 -4.50 -16.15
N THR A 7 16.08 -4.10 -17.26
CA THR A 7 15.13 -2.97 -17.32
C THR A 7 13.86 -3.25 -16.53
N VAL A 8 13.28 -4.45 -16.67
CA VAL A 8 12.08 -4.83 -15.91
C VAL A 8 12.40 -4.92 -14.42
N ALA A 9 13.52 -5.54 -14.04
CA ALA A 9 13.97 -5.60 -12.66
C ALA A 9 14.22 -4.20 -12.05
N HIS A 10 14.78 -3.28 -12.83
CA HIS A 10 14.96 -1.90 -12.40
C HIS A 10 13.62 -1.24 -12.12
N ALA A 11 12.67 -1.29 -13.06
CA ALA A 11 11.34 -0.70 -12.90
C ALA A 11 10.56 -1.29 -11.72
N ALA A 12 10.59 -2.62 -11.55
CA ALA A 12 9.97 -3.29 -10.41
C ALA A 12 10.57 -2.82 -9.07
N ARG A 13 11.87 -2.52 -9.03
CA ARG A 13 12.56 -2.06 -7.82
C ARG A 13 12.37 -0.56 -7.55
N SER A 14 12.48 0.30 -8.56
CA SER A 14 12.44 1.76 -8.40
C SER A 14 11.02 2.30 -8.34
N GLU A 15 10.15 1.78 -9.20
CA GLU A 15 8.80 2.30 -9.45
C GLU A 15 7.71 1.40 -8.86
N ARG A 16 8.07 0.19 -8.40
CA ARG A 16 7.13 -0.86 -7.99
C ARG A 16 6.14 -1.22 -9.11
N ASP A 17 6.57 -1.05 -10.35
CA ASP A 17 5.81 -1.48 -11.53
C ASP A 17 5.97 -2.99 -11.70
N PHE A 18 5.14 -3.74 -10.98
CA PHE A 18 5.07 -5.20 -11.03
C PHE A 18 4.22 -5.72 -12.18
N ASP A 19 3.68 -4.85 -13.06
CA ASP A 19 2.89 -5.25 -14.23
C ASP A 19 3.76 -5.43 -15.48
N ARG A 20 4.95 -4.85 -15.50
CA ARG A 20 5.94 -5.10 -16.55
C ARG A 20 6.37 -6.55 -16.61
N ARG A 21 6.58 -7.04 -17.82
CA ARG A 21 6.99 -8.42 -18.09
C ARG A 21 8.23 -8.45 -18.97
N VAL A 22 9.10 -9.42 -18.71
CA VAL A 22 10.20 -9.78 -19.58
C VAL A 22 9.62 -10.45 -20.81
N PRO A 23 9.94 -9.98 -22.03
CA PRO A 23 9.46 -10.61 -23.26
C PRO A 23 10.11 -11.98 -23.46
N PRO A 24 9.49 -12.87 -24.26
CA PRO A 24 10.05 -14.18 -24.56
C PRO A 24 11.40 -14.08 -25.25
N ALA A 25 12.23 -15.12 -25.10
CA ALA A 25 13.56 -15.21 -25.67
C ALA A 25 13.72 -16.45 -26.57
N GLU A 26 14.57 -16.36 -27.59
CA GLU A 26 14.83 -17.49 -28.50
C GLU A 26 15.64 -18.62 -27.82
N ILE A 27 16.50 -18.26 -26.87
CA ILE A 27 17.26 -19.22 -26.08
C ILE A 27 16.36 -19.73 -24.96
N ALA A 28 16.08 -21.04 -24.97
CA ALA A 28 15.13 -21.68 -24.07
C ALA A 28 15.44 -21.42 -22.58
N GLU A 29 16.72 -21.42 -22.20
CA GLU A 29 17.13 -21.15 -20.82
C GLU A 29 16.83 -19.70 -20.40
N LEU A 30 16.99 -18.75 -21.32
CA LEU A 30 16.67 -17.35 -21.06
C LEU A 30 15.16 -17.10 -21.05
N ASP A 31 14.41 -17.83 -21.86
CA ASP A 31 12.95 -17.78 -21.88
C ASP A 31 12.36 -18.31 -20.58
N SER A 32 12.83 -19.49 -20.14
CA SER A 32 12.45 -20.07 -18.85
C SER A 32 12.76 -19.13 -17.69
N LEU A 33 13.97 -18.54 -17.66
CA LEU A 33 14.34 -17.57 -16.64
C LEU A 33 13.45 -16.33 -16.66
N GLY A 34 13.11 -15.83 -17.86
CA GLY A 34 12.18 -14.71 -18.03
C GLY A 34 10.78 -15.05 -17.52
N SER A 35 10.30 -16.26 -17.78
CA SER A 35 9.02 -16.78 -17.29
C SER A 35 9.00 -16.87 -15.76
N ASP A 36 10.01 -17.47 -15.14
CA ASP A 36 10.12 -17.57 -13.68
C ASP A 36 10.16 -16.18 -13.03
N PHE A 37 10.91 -15.25 -13.64
CA PHE A 37 10.95 -13.88 -13.16
C PHE A 37 9.59 -13.18 -13.26
N ASN A 38 8.87 -13.37 -14.36
CA ASN A 38 7.51 -12.85 -14.54
C ASN A 38 6.53 -13.42 -13.50
N ALA A 39 6.65 -14.71 -13.14
CA ALA A 39 5.85 -15.33 -12.10
C ALA A 39 6.12 -14.67 -10.73
N LEU A 40 7.39 -14.44 -10.38
CA LEU A 40 7.77 -13.73 -9.15
C LEU A 40 7.21 -12.31 -9.08
N LEU A 41 7.21 -11.58 -10.20
CA LEU A 41 6.58 -10.25 -10.25
C LEU A 41 5.07 -10.32 -10.00
N GLY A 42 4.40 -11.34 -10.53
CA GLY A 42 2.98 -11.60 -10.25
C GLY A 42 2.71 -11.85 -8.77
N GLU A 43 3.53 -12.66 -8.12
CA GLU A 43 3.43 -12.93 -6.67
C GLU A 43 3.66 -11.66 -5.84
N MET A 44 4.68 -10.86 -6.18
CA MET A 44 4.95 -9.59 -5.50
C MET A 44 3.79 -8.60 -5.65
N GLY A 45 3.19 -8.50 -6.84
CA GLY A 45 2.02 -7.65 -7.08
C GLY A 45 0.80 -8.09 -6.27
N ALA A 46 0.56 -9.40 -6.17
CA ALA A 46 -0.51 -9.96 -5.34
C ALA A 46 -0.29 -9.65 -3.85
N TRP A 47 0.93 -9.83 -3.35
CA TRP A 47 1.27 -9.49 -1.95
C TRP A 47 1.14 -8.00 -1.65
N GLN A 48 1.56 -7.12 -2.56
CA GLN A 48 1.38 -5.67 -2.36
C GLN A 48 -0.10 -5.31 -2.23
N THR A 49 -0.93 -5.83 -3.12
CA THR A 49 -2.38 -5.60 -3.10
C THR A 49 -3.00 -6.10 -1.79
N HIS A 50 -2.60 -7.29 -1.35
CA HIS A 50 -3.07 -7.85 -0.09
C HIS A 50 -2.65 -7.00 1.11
N LEU A 51 -1.38 -6.57 1.19
CA LEU A 51 -0.89 -5.70 2.27
C LEU A 51 -1.60 -4.34 2.29
N GLN A 52 -1.89 -3.76 1.12
CA GLN A 52 -2.64 -2.51 1.00
C GLN A 52 -4.04 -2.66 1.60
N SER A 53 -4.77 -3.72 1.21
CA SER A 53 -6.10 -4.02 1.73
C SER A 53 -6.11 -4.27 3.25
N GLU A 54 -5.13 -5.02 3.75
CA GLU A 54 -4.99 -5.27 5.19
C GLU A 54 -4.67 -3.99 5.95
N ASN A 55 -3.81 -3.12 5.41
CA ASN A 55 -3.49 -1.84 6.04
C ASN A 55 -4.72 -0.94 6.12
N GLU A 56 -5.50 -0.83 5.04
CA GLU A 56 -6.75 -0.06 5.01
C GLU A 56 -7.75 -0.59 6.04
N THR A 57 -7.89 -1.91 6.11
CA THR A 57 -8.77 -2.58 7.08
C THR A 57 -8.31 -2.30 8.52
N LEU A 58 -7.01 -2.45 8.82
CA LEU A 58 -6.45 -2.17 10.14
C LEU A 58 -6.56 -0.69 10.52
N ALA A 59 -6.33 0.23 9.58
CA ALA A 59 -6.48 1.66 9.80
C ALA A 59 -7.94 2.03 10.12
N HIS A 60 -8.89 1.42 9.41
CA HIS A 60 -10.31 1.58 9.72
C HIS A 60 -10.62 1.05 11.13
N GLN A 61 -10.17 -0.15 11.49
CA GLN A 61 -10.42 -0.74 12.80
C GLN A 61 -9.74 0.05 13.94
N ALA A 62 -8.58 0.63 13.69
CA ALA A 62 -7.88 1.48 14.66
C ALA A 62 -8.60 2.81 14.91
N SER A 63 -9.46 3.26 13.99
CA SER A 63 -10.18 4.52 14.07
C SER A 63 -11.68 4.41 14.33
N HIS A 64 -12.28 3.24 14.10
CA HIS A 64 -13.73 3.02 14.21
C HIS A 64 -14.07 1.83 15.10
N ASP A 65 -15.22 1.92 15.76
CA ASP A 65 -15.81 0.85 16.54
C ASP A 65 -16.45 -0.20 15.62
N ARG A 66 -16.18 -1.48 15.86
CA ARG A 66 -16.61 -2.56 14.95
C ARG A 66 -18.11 -2.85 15.00
N LEU A 67 -18.81 -2.51 16.08
CA LEU A 67 -20.24 -2.78 16.24
C LEU A 67 -21.10 -1.67 15.62
N THR A 68 -20.64 -0.43 15.72
CA THR A 68 -21.40 0.75 15.30
C THR A 68 -20.91 1.38 13.99
N GLY A 69 -19.66 1.09 13.58
CA GLY A 69 -19.01 1.76 12.45
C GLY A 69 -18.69 3.23 12.71
N LEU A 70 -18.99 3.75 13.91
CA LEU A 70 -18.68 5.12 14.31
C LEU A 70 -17.23 5.26 14.72
N PRO A 71 -16.66 6.49 14.74
CA PRO A 71 -15.32 6.69 15.25
C PRO A 71 -15.18 6.17 16.68
N ASN A 72 -14.15 5.37 16.92
CA ASN A 72 -13.92 4.81 18.24
C ASN A 72 -13.48 5.90 19.23
N ARG A 73 -13.49 5.54 20.51
CA ARG A 73 -13.15 6.45 21.62
C ARG A 73 -11.78 7.11 21.43
N ALA A 74 -10.76 6.35 21.04
CA ALA A 74 -9.40 6.87 20.88
C ALA A 74 -9.32 7.90 19.74
N PHE A 75 -9.97 7.64 18.61
CA PHE A 75 -10.03 8.58 17.49
C PHE A 75 -10.80 9.85 17.84
N PHE A 76 -11.94 9.70 18.51
CA PHE A 76 -12.73 10.83 19.01
C PHE A 76 -11.92 11.70 19.98
N GLU A 77 -11.30 11.11 21.00
CA GLU A 77 -10.49 11.83 21.99
C GLU A 77 -9.31 12.54 21.34
N GLY A 78 -8.63 11.89 20.38
CA GLY A 78 -7.54 12.50 19.62
C GLY A 78 -7.98 13.70 18.76
N ARG A 79 -9.21 13.69 18.23
CA ARG A 79 -9.81 14.84 17.53
C ARG A 79 -10.21 15.93 18.52
N LEU A 80 -10.84 15.56 19.63
CA LEU A 80 -11.29 16.49 20.68
C LEU A 80 -10.11 17.29 21.25
N ILE A 81 -9.02 16.62 21.63
CA ILE A 81 -7.81 17.27 22.15
C ILE A 81 -7.23 18.25 21.13
N ARG A 82 -7.20 17.88 19.84
CA ARG A 82 -6.74 18.78 18.77
C ARG A 82 -7.64 20.01 18.64
N ALA A 83 -8.97 19.82 18.64
CA ALA A 83 -9.92 20.92 18.57
C ALA A 83 -9.77 21.87 19.76
N LEU A 84 -9.64 21.34 20.99
CA LEU A 84 -9.42 22.14 22.19
C LEU A 84 -8.12 22.95 22.14
N ARG A 85 -7.01 22.34 21.68
CA ARG A 85 -5.73 23.07 21.52
C ARG A 85 -5.84 24.18 20.48
N SER A 86 -6.53 23.94 19.37
CA SER A 86 -6.74 24.96 18.34
C SER A 86 -7.59 26.10 18.88
N ALA A 87 -8.72 25.80 19.51
CA ALA A 87 -9.62 26.78 20.08
C ALA A 87 -8.95 27.63 21.19
N ALA A 88 -8.11 27.02 22.03
CA ALA A 88 -7.33 27.73 23.02
C ALA A 88 -6.34 28.76 22.40
N LYS A 89 -5.86 28.53 21.18
CA LYS A 89 -4.99 29.50 20.47
C LYS A 89 -5.75 30.71 19.94
N VAL A 90 -7.01 30.54 19.57
CA VAL A 90 -7.89 31.59 19.02
C VAL A 90 -8.93 32.11 20.02
N ASN A 91 -8.88 31.63 21.27
CA ASN A 91 -9.80 31.96 22.36
C ASN A 91 -11.29 31.70 22.02
N GLU A 92 -11.55 30.69 21.18
CA GLU A 92 -12.90 30.26 20.78
C GLU A 92 -13.40 29.08 21.63
N ARG A 93 -14.71 28.87 21.65
CA ARG A 93 -15.34 27.71 22.33
C ARG A 93 -15.61 26.59 21.34
N VAL A 94 -15.36 25.34 21.74
CA VAL A 94 -15.69 24.14 20.96
C VAL A 94 -16.99 23.54 21.49
N ALA A 95 -17.94 23.24 20.60
CA ALA A 95 -19.11 22.42 20.91
C ALA A 95 -18.83 20.96 20.51
N VAL A 96 -19.36 20.01 21.29
CA VAL A 96 -19.20 18.56 21.10
C VAL A 96 -20.57 17.93 21.01
#